data_AF-A0A803VNH4-F1
#
_entry.id   AF-A0A803VNH4-F1
#
_cell.length_a   1.000
_cell.length_b   1.000
_cell.length_c   1.000
_cell.angle_alpha   90.00
_cell.angle_beta   90.00
_cell.angle_gamma   90.00
#
_symmetry.space_group_name_H-M   'P 1'
#
loop_
_entity.id
_entity.type
_entity.pdbx_description
1 polymer ?
#
loop_
_entity_poly.entity_id
_entity_poly.type
_entity_poly.pdbx_seq_one_letter_code
_entity_poly.pdbx_strand_id
1 'polypeptide(L)'
;MCGGMEGSLRKQAVKPQHHVSVRQAEMVSLPHPSVLHGAVSAPCLCCRKGKDQFDNLEKHTQWGIDVLEKYIKFVKERTEIELSYAKQLRNLSKKYQPKKNSKEEEEYRLCWPKFCLLRQDFDRYTSTRAFLATLNEMNDYAGQHEVISENMTSLITAELTRYVQELKQERKSHFHDGRKAQQHIETCWKQLEASKRRFERDCKEADRAQQYFEKMDADINVTKADVEKARQQAQLRHQMAEDSKAEYSSTLQKFNSEQHEHYYTHIPNIFQKIQEMEERRIVRIGESMKTFAEVDRQVIPIIGKCLDEITKAAESVDHKNDSQMVIEAFKSGFEPPGDVDFEDFTQPMKRTVSESSLSNSRGDGKSEPKFGSKSKGKLWPFIKKNKGAGPEDFSNLPPEQRRKKLQQKVDELNRDIQKEMDSRDALTKMKDVYIKNPQMGDAASVDHRLAELGQNIEKLRLEVQKFEGWLAEVEGRLPARGGGAAAGADGAAAAPERGVRGTEPVRSQQLCPGQREPRWQLHRRAKPGD
;
A
#
# COMPACT_ATOMS: atom_id res chain seq x y z
N MET A 1 -105.51 28.82 -18.81
CA MET A 1 -106.07 27.53 -19.27
C MET A 1 -105.88 26.55 -18.12
N CYS A 2 -106.91 26.38 -17.27
CA CYS A 2 -107.88 25.26 -17.31
C CYS A 2 -107.16 23.92 -17.08
N GLY A 3 -107.42 23.06 -16.09
CA GLY A 3 -108.55 22.86 -15.16
C GLY A 3 -108.71 21.34 -14.93
N GLY A 4 -109.29 20.90 -13.79
CA GLY A 4 -109.78 19.52 -13.53
C GLY A 4 -108.73 18.59 -12.88
N MET A 5 -108.77 18.11 -11.63
CA MET A 5 -109.81 17.57 -10.70
C MET A 5 -110.25 16.11 -10.99
N GLU A 6 -110.45 15.36 -9.88
CA GLU A 6 -110.84 13.94 -9.69
C GLU A 6 -109.68 12.92 -9.62
N GLY A 7 -109.50 12.08 -8.59
CA GLY A 7 -110.31 11.72 -7.42
C GLY A 7 -110.38 10.19 -7.28
N SER A 8 -109.73 9.58 -6.28
CA SER A 8 -110.27 8.38 -5.62
C SER A 8 -109.57 8.10 -4.28
N LEU A 9 -110.36 8.19 -3.21
CA LEU A 9 -110.04 7.82 -1.85
C LEU A 9 -110.17 6.30 -1.65
N ARG A 10 -109.22 5.69 -0.94
CA ARG A 10 -109.55 4.69 0.10
C ARG A 10 -108.83 5.02 1.41
N LYS A 11 -109.67 5.37 2.39
CA LYS A 11 -109.50 5.33 3.86
C LYS A 11 -109.02 3.93 4.28
N GLN A 12 -108.40 3.62 5.42
CA GLN A 12 -108.03 4.24 6.72
C GLN A 12 -107.09 3.19 7.36
N ALA A 13 -106.10 3.51 8.20
CA ALA A 13 -106.27 3.73 9.63
C ALA A 13 -104.99 4.36 10.23
N VAL A 14 -105.16 4.99 11.39
CA VAL A 14 -104.32 6.04 11.98
C VAL A 14 -103.75 5.61 13.35
N LYS A 15 -102.60 6.22 13.73
CA LYS A 15 -101.95 6.43 15.07
C LYS A 15 -100.97 5.37 15.62
N PRO A 16 -99.98 5.77 16.47
CA PRO A 16 -99.14 6.98 16.44
C PRO A 16 -97.63 6.78 16.77
N GLN A 17 -96.85 7.82 16.45
CA GLN A 17 -95.66 8.36 17.14
C GLN A 17 -94.66 7.42 17.85
N HIS A 18 -93.44 7.36 17.31
CA HIS A 18 -92.16 7.79 17.93
C HIS A 18 -90.99 7.08 17.21
N HIS A 19 -90.60 7.58 16.04
CA HIS A 19 -89.30 7.22 15.46
C HIS A 19 -88.32 8.33 15.83
N VAL A 20 -87.70 8.20 17.00
CA VAL A 20 -86.48 8.95 17.32
C VAL A 20 -85.35 8.29 16.53
N SER A 21 -85.01 8.94 15.42
CA SER A 21 -83.78 8.70 14.67
C SER A 21 -82.59 8.84 15.63
N VAL A 22 -81.87 7.75 15.86
CA VAL A 22 -80.56 7.80 16.53
C VAL A 22 -79.62 8.51 15.57
N ARG A 23 -79.48 9.81 15.81
CA ARG A 23 -78.52 10.67 15.14
C ARG A 23 -77.12 10.11 15.37
N GLN A 24 -76.36 10.17 14.28
CA GLN A 24 -74.91 10.05 14.19
C GLN A 24 -74.22 10.50 15.47
N ALA A 25 -73.40 9.61 16.03
CA ALA A 25 -72.33 10.01 16.93
C ALA A 25 -71.52 11.10 16.21
N GLU A 26 -71.45 12.28 16.82
CA GLU A 26 -70.58 13.37 16.39
C GLU A 26 -69.14 12.83 16.35
N MET A 27 -68.66 12.53 15.16
CA MET A 27 -67.23 12.48 14.90
C MET A 27 -66.70 13.88 15.20
N VAL A 28 -65.90 13.99 16.24
CA VAL A 28 -65.06 15.16 16.49
C VAL A 28 -64.25 15.40 15.23
N SER A 29 -64.68 16.39 14.45
CA SER A 29 -64.05 16.77 13.20
C SER A 29 -62.69 17.37 13.54
N LEU A 30 -61.63 16.69 13.11
CA LEU A 30 -60.28 17.24 13.12
C LEU A 30 -60.27 18.54 12.30
N PRO A 31 -59.69 19.65 12.79
CA PRO A 31 -59.66 20.89 12.04
C PRO A 31 -58.81 20.72 10.76
N HIS A 32 -59.38 21.14 9.64
CA HIS A 32 -58.74 21.16 8.34
C HIS A 32 -57.57 22.17 8.35
N PRO A 33 -56.35 21.82 7.91
CA PRO A 33 -55.22 22.75 7.95
C PRO A 33 -55.29 23.64 6.70
N SER A 34 -55.90 24.79 6.84
CA SER A 34 -55.77 25.90 5.90
C SER A 34 -55.65 27.15 6.75
N VAL A 35 -54.62 27.95 6.48
CA VAL A 35 -54.25 29.18 7.20
C VAL A 35 -53.25 28.97 8.36
N LEU A 36 -51.99 28.72 8.01
CA LEU A 36 -50.84 29.38 8.65
C LEU A 36 -49.74 29.55 7.58
N HIS A 37 -49.69 30.73 6.98
CA HIS A 37 -48.56 31.18 6.17
C HIS A 37 -47.43 31.62 7.12
N GLY A 38 -46.21 31.13 6.89
CA GLY A 38 -44.99 31.74 7.45
C GLY A 38 -44.29 30.95 8.55
N ALA A 39 -43.88 29.72 8.28
CA ALA A 39 -42.72 29.11 8.93
C ALA A 39 -42.10 28.12 7.94
N VAL A 40 -40.78 28.12 7.84
CA VAL A 40 -39.99 27.23 6.97
C VAL A 40 -40.36 25.78 7.31
N SER A 41 -41.20 25.18 6.49
CA SER A 41 -41.60 23.78 6.63
C SER A 41 -40.42 22.92 6.17
N ALA A 42 -39.63 22.42 7.11
CA ALA A 42 -38.85 21.21 6.85
C ALA A 42 -39.83 20.12 6.39
N PRO A 43 -39.58 19.39 5.28
CA PRO A 43 -40.44 18.27 4.91
C PRO A 43 -40.35 17.23 6.02
N CYS A 44 -41.42 17.09 6.82
CA CYS A 44 -41.53 16.05 7.84
C CYS A 44 -41.26 14.69 7.18
N LEU A 45 -40.21 13.98 7.60
CA LEU A 45 -39.96 12.57 7.26
C LEU A 45 -41.06 11.61 7.81
N CYS A 46 -42.09 12.19 8.41
CA CYS A 46 -43.25 11.59 9.01
C CYS A 46 -44.32 11.41 7.92
N CYS A 47 -44.47 10.20 7.39
CA CYS A 47 -45.50 9.89 6.42
C CYS A 47 -46.90 10.08 7.05
N ARG A 48 -47.82 10.72 6.32
CA ARG A 48 -49.25 10.92 6.70
C ARG A 48 -50.05 9.64 6.96
N LYS A 49 -49.42 8.45 6.93
CA LYS A 49 -50.08 7.13 7.04
C LYS A 49 -49.58 6.27 8.22
N GLY A 50 -49.02 6.86 9.27
CA GLY A 50 -48.72 6.13 10.52
C GLY A 50 -47.59 5.08 10.42
N LYS A 51 -46.81 5.09 9.34
CA LYS A 51 -45.52 4.40 9.25
C LYS A 51 -44.42 5.44 9.15
N ASP A 52 -43.63 5.56 10.21
CA ASP A 52 -42.43 6.41 10.19
C ASP A 52 -41.39 5.82 9.23
N GLN A 53 -40.48 6.64 8.71
CA GLN A 53 -39.41 6.20 7.81
C GLN A 53 -38.20 5.59 8.57
N PHE A 54 -38.44 5.07 9.78
CA PHE A 54 -37.40 4.69 10.73
C PHE A 54 -36.41 3.68 10.16
N ASP A 55 -36.91 2.58 9.58
CA ASP A 55 -36.07 1.53 8.99
C ASP A 55 -35.24 2.02 7.81
N ASN A 56 -35.78 2.95 7.01
CA ASN A 56 -35.08 3.52 5.87
C ASN A 56 -33.96 4.45 6.33
N LEU A 57 -34.18 5.26 7.37
CA LEU A 57 -33.14 6.06 8.01
C LEU A 57 -32.05 5.18 8.63
N GLU A 58 -32.43 4.05 9.25
CA GLU A 58 -31.47 3.10 9.80
C GLU A 58 -30.55 2.55 8.70
N LYS A 59 -31.12 2.15 7.56
CA LYS A 59 -30.35 1.68 6.40
C LYS A 59 -29.49 2.79 5.79
N HIS A 60 -30.04 4.00 5.61
CA HIS A 60 -29.33 5.13 5.02
C HIS A 60 -28.10 5.53 5.84
N THR A 61 -28.27 5.68 7.16
CA THR A 61 -27.16 6.05 8.05
C THR A 61 -26.10 4.95 8.14
N GLN A 62 -26.48 3.67 8.04
CA GLN A 62 -25.50 2.57 7.94
C GLN A 62 -24.71 2.66 6.64
N TRP A 63 -25.40 2.83 5.51
CA TRP A 63 -24.74 3.02 4.21
C TRP A 63 -23.79 4.22 4.22
N GLY A 64 -24.16 5.30 4.90
CA GLY A 64 -23.31 6.48 5.12
C GLY A 64 -21.99 6.16 5.82
N ILE A 65 -22.05 5.35 6.87
CA ILE A 65 -20.87 4.84 7.58
C ILE A 65 -20.03 3.94 6.67
N ASP A 66 -20.67 3.04 5.92
CA ASP A 66 -19.97 2.11 5.02
C ASP A 66 -19.20 2.86 3.91
N VAL A 67 -19.76 3.94 3.38
CA VAL A 67 -19.09 4.82 2.41
C VAL A 67 -17.87 5.51 3.05
N LEU A 68 -18.01 6.01 4.28
CA LEU A 68 -16.91 6.63 5.00
C LEU A 68 -15.77 5.61 5.28
N GLU A 69 -16.10 4.39 5.68
CA GLU A 69 -15.10 3.32 5.89
C GLU A 69 -14.39 2.93 4.59
N LYS A 70 -15.12 2.88 3.46
CA LYS A 70 -14.51 2.69 2.13
C LYS A 70 -13.53 3.81 1.79
N TYR A 71 -13.90 5.06 2.07
CA TYR A 71 -13.00 6.20 1.85
C TYR A 71 -11.74 6.11 2.71
N ILE A 72 -11.86 5.74 3.99
CA ILE A 72 -10.68 5.50 4.87
C ILE A 72 -9.78 4.41 4.27
N LYS A 73 -10.35 3.30 3.80
CA LYS A 73 -9.58 2.22 3.17
C LYS A 73 -8.85 2.70 1.92
N PHE A 74 -9.52 3.48 1.08
CA PHE A 74 -8.90 4.09 -0.10
C PHE A 74 -7.70 4.97 0.27
N VAL A 75 -7.83 5.85 1.27
CA VAL A 75 -6.72 6.71 1.70
C VAL A 75 -5.56 5.90 2.30
N LYS A 76 -5.85 4.81 3.03
CA LYS A 76 -4.83 3.86 3.52
C LYS A 76 -4.04 3.22 2.38
N GLU A 77 -4.73 2.65 1.39
CA GLU A 77 -4.08 2.03 0.23
C GLU A 77 -3.27 3.07 -0.57
N ARG A 78 -3.79 4.28 -0.71
CA ARG A 78 -3.07 5.40 -1.34
C ARG A 78 -1.78 5.76 -0.59
N THR A 79 -1.83 5.77 0.73
CA THR A 79 -0.68 6.03 1.62
C THR A 79 0.38 4.94 1.46
N GLU A 80 -0.02 3.67 1.38
CA GLU A 80 0.91 2.55 1.18
C GLU A 80 1.64 2.65 -0.18
N ILE A 81 0.95 3.09 -1.22
CA ILE A 81 1.53 3.35 -2.55
C ILE A 81 2.59 4.45 -2.45
N GLU A 82 2.29 5.56 -1.79
CA GLU A 82 3.24 6.67 -1.59
C GLU A 82 4.50 6.23 -0.83
N LEU A 83 4.32 5.52 0.28
CA LEU A 83 5.44 5.04 1.08
C LEU A 83 6.32 4.06 0.30
N SER A 84 5.71 3.19 -0.50
CA SER A 84 6.43 2.27 -1.39
C SER A 84 7.23 3.02 -2.46
N TYR A 85 6.65 4.05 -3.07
CA TYR A 85 7.32 4.87 -4.07
C TYR A 85 8.53 5.61 -3.48
N ALA A 86 8.34 6.29 -2.34
CA ALA A 86 9.42 6.98 -1.63
C ALA A 86 10.58 6.03 -1.29
N LYS A 87 10.28 4.83 -0.78
CA LYS A 87 11.28 3.80 -0.47
C LYS A 87 12.07 3.37 -1.71
N GLN A 88 11.40 3.20 -2.85
CA GLN A 88 12.07 2.84 -4.10
C GLN A 88 13.03 3.95 -4.57
N LEU A 89 12.62 5.22 -4.51
CA LEU A 89 13.47 6.36 -4.86
C LEU A 89 14.69 6.49 -3.93
N ARG A 90 14.47 6.34 -2.62
CA ARG A 90 15.56 6.37 -1.63
C ARG A 90 16.57 5.24 -1.86
N ASN A 91 16.08 4.03 -2.12
CA ASN A 91 16.94 2.89 -2.42
C ASN A 91 17.72 3.10 -3.72
N LEU A 92 17.11 3.72 -4.73
CA LEU A 92 17.77 4.08 -5.97
C LEU A 92 18.90 5.08 -5.70
N SER A 93 18.62 6.21 -5.02
CA SER A 93 19.65 7.19 -4.66
C SER A 93 20.81 6.55 -3.90
N LYS A 94 20.51 5.78 -2.83
CA LYS A 94 21.52 5.06 -2.03
C LYS A 94 22.35 4.06 -2.83
N LYS A 95 21.77 3.40 -3.84
CA LYS A 95 22.46 2.41 -4.67
C LYS A 95 23.60 3.04 -5.49
N TYR A 96 23.41 4.27 -5.96
CA TYR A 96 24.36 4.98 -6.81
C TYR A 96 25.27 5.94 -6.05
N GLN A 97 25.03 6.16 -4.75
CA GLN A 97 25.95 6.90 -3.90
C GLN A 97 27.34 6.22 -3.83
N PRO A 98 28.45 6.99 -3.77
CA PRO A 98 29.80 6.45 -3.67
C PRO A 98 29.96 5.56 -2.43
N LYS A 99 30.39 4.32 -2.63
CA LYS A 99 30.69 3.38 -1.53
C LYS A 99 32.09 3.67 -1.00
N LYS A 100 32.22 4.02 0.27
CA LYS A 100 33.50 4.37 0.93
C LYS A 100 34.51 3.22 1.09
N ASN A 101 34.23 1.99 0.63
CA ASN A 101 35.10 0.81 0.78
C ASN A 101 34.63 -0.33 -0.17
N SER A 102 34.95 -0.28 -1.47
CA SER A 102 34.73 -1.43 -2.36
C SER A 102 36.03 -2.19 -2.64
N LYS A 103 35.98 -3.52 -2.83
CA LYS A 103 37.18 -4.31 -3.22
C LYS A 103 37.83 -3.80 -4.52
N GLU A 104 37.01 -3.25 -5.40
CA GLU A 104 37.43 -2.63 -6.66
C GLU A 104 38.27 -1.35 -6.39
N GLU A 105 37.92 -0.58 -5.36
CA GLU A 105 38.70 0.57 -4.90
C GLU A 105 40.07 0.18 -4.35
N GLU A 106 40.18 -0.97 -3.67
CA GLU A 106 41.44 -1.49 -3.16
C GLU A 106 42.37 -1.96 -4.29
N GLU A 107 41.81 -2.50 -5.37
CA GLU A 107 42.53 -2.88 -6.60
C GLU A 107 43.03 -1.65 -7.39
N TYR A 108 42.20 -0.62 -7.56
CA TYR A 108 42.64 0.67 -8.13
C TYR A 108 43.69 1.38 -7.26
N ARG A 109 43.60 1.23 -5.93
CA ARG A 109 44.55 1.77 -4.95
C ARG A 109 45.91 1.10 -4.99
N LEU A 110 45.95 -0.17 -5.33
CA LEU A 110 47.18 -0.94 -5.52
C LEU A 110 47.82 -0.69 -6.90
N CYS A 111 47.02 -0.52 -7.96
CA CYS A 111 47.54 -0.34 -9.32
C CYS A 111 47.98 1.11 -9.62
N TRP A 112 47.39 2.11 -8.96
CA TRP A 112 47.73 3.52 -9.15
C TRP A 112 47.81 4.30 -7.81
N PRO A 113 48.94 4.22 -7.09
CA PRO A 113 49.09 4.85 -5.76
C PRO A 113 48.88 6.38 -5.76
N LYS A 114 49.24 7.07 -6.86
CA LYS A 114 48.96 8.52 -7.05
C LYS A 114 47.50 8.82 -7.37
N PHE A 115 46.80 7.92 -8.06
CA PHE A 115 45.39 8.06 -8.40
C PHE A 115 44.50 7.89 -7.16
N CYS A 116 44.91 7.05 -6.20
CA CYS A 116 44.16 6.86 -4.96
C CYS A 116 44.48 7.83 -3.83
N LEU A 117 45.63 8.53 -3.85
CA LEU A 117 45.79 9.76 -3.05
C LEU A 117 44.86 10.89 -3.55
N LEU A 118 44.39 10.81 -4.81
CA LEU A 118 43.40 11.72 -5.40
C LEU A 118 41.94 11.31 -5.18
N ARG A 119 41.64 10.09 -4.70
CA ARG A 119 40.23 9.63 -4.59
C ARG A 119 39.50 10.13 -3.34
N GLN A 120 40.20 10.72 -2.39
CA GLN A 120 39.56 11.58 -1.39
C GLN A 120 38.87 12.80 -2.04
N ASP A 121 39.11 13.02 -3.34
CA ASP A 121 38.54 14.04 -4.21
C ASP A 121 37.71 13.46 -5.39
N PHE A 122 36.99 12.34 -5.25
CA PHE A 122 36.07 11.89 -6.33
C PHE A 122 35.01 12.95 -6.69
N ASP A 123 34.65 13.81 -5.73
CA ASP A 123 33.74 14.96 -5.87
C ASP A 123 34.40 16.20 -6.51
N ARG A 124 35.68 16.14 -6.92
CA ARG A 124 36.37 17.31 -7.48
C ARG A 124 35.88 17.69 -8.87
N TYR A 125 35.61 16.69 -9.72
CA TYR A 125 35.11 16.95 -11.06
C TYR A 125 33.68 17.46 -10.97
N THR A 126 33.42 18.56 -11.65
CA THR A 126 32.13 19.25 -11.65
C THR A 126 31.03 18.33 -12.16
N SER A 127 31.32 17.48 -13.16
CA SER A 127 30.44 16.42 -13.66
C SER A 127 30.03 15.40 -12.59
N THR A 128 30.99 14.88 -11.81
CA THR A 128 30.71 13.95 -10.70
C THR A 128 29.93 14.64 -9.59
N ARG A 129 30.32 15.85 -9.21
CA ARG A 129 29.64 16.63 -8.17
C ARG A 129 28.18 16.91 -8.53
N ALA A 130 27.90 17.22 -9.79
CA ALA A 130 26.54 17.43 -10.29
C ALA A 130 25.68 16.15 -10.20
N PHE A 131 26.26 15.00 -10.53
CA PHE A 131 25.58 13.72 -10.36
C PHE A 131 25.26 13.42 -8.89
N LEU A 132 26.20 13.67 -7.97
CA LEU A 132 25.97 13.47 -6.54
C LEU A 132 24.94 14.42 -5.95
N ALA A 133 24.95 15.69 -6.38
CA ALA A 133 23.89 16.63 -6.05
C ALA A 133 22.52 16.10 -6.51
N THR A 134 22.43 15.55 -7.73
CA THR A 134 21.20 14.93 -8.24
C THR A 134 20.73 13.75 -7.37
N LEU A 135 21.65 12.91 -6.90
CA LEU A 135 21.31 11.81 -5.99
C LEU A 135 20.80 12.31 -4.63
N ASN A 136 21.38 13.38 -4.11
CA ASN A 136 20.94 14.00 -2.85
C ASN A 136 19.55 14.61 -2.98
N GLU A 137 19.31 15.40 -4.03
CA GLU A 137 17.99 15.99 -4.29
C GLU A 137 16.92 14.90 -4.53
N MET A 138 17.26 13.79 -5.18
CA MET A 138 16.36 12.64 -5.31
C MET A 138 16.00 11.99 -3.97
N ASN A 139 16.95 11.98 -3.02
CA ASN A 139 16.69 11.48 -1.67
C ASN A 139 15.77 12.42 -0.87
N ASP A 140 15.94 13.73 -1.03
CA ASP A 140 15.08 14.74 -0.41
C ASP A 140 13.67 14.74 -1.04
N TYR A 141 13.58 14.61 -2.36
CA TYR A 141 12.33 14.37 -3.09
C TYR A 141 11.59 13.14 -2.56
N ALA A 142 12.30 12.03 -2.36
CA ALA A 142 11.73 10.82 -1.75
C ALA A 142 11.22 11.09 -0.33
N GLY A 143 11.94 11.90 0.46
CA GLY A 143 11.50 12.34 1.79
C GLY A 143 10.16 13.08 1.76
N GLN A 144 9.91 13.91 0.75
CA GLN A 144 8.61 14.61 0.63
C GLN A 144 7.44 13.65 0.40
N HIS A 145 7.64 12.56 -0.36
CA HIS A 145 6.63 11.52 -0.54
C HIS A 145 6.36 10.71 0.76
N GLU A 146 7.35 10.57 1.65
CA GLU A 146 7.10 10.03 3.00
C GLU A 146 6.28 10.99 3.85
N VAL A 147 6.56 12.30 3.79
CA VAL A 147 5.77 13.33 4.48
C VAL A 147 4.30 13.31 4.04
N ILE A 148 4.02 13.12 2.73
CA ILE A 148 2.65 12.91 2.24
C ILE A 148 2.01 11.71 2.94
N SER A 149 2.71 10.58 3.01
CA SER A 149 2.21 9.35 3.62
C SER A 149 1.92 9.52 5.11
N GLU A 150 2.84 10.15 5.85
CA GLU A 150 2.69 10.44 7.28
C GLU A 150 1.50 11.36 7.56
N ASN A 151 1.31 12.39 6.74
CA ASN A 151 0.21 13.33 6.86
C ASN A 151 -1.14 12.70 6.48
N MET A 152 -1.21 11.90 5.41
CA MET A 152 -2.43 11.14 5.06
C MET A 152 -2.81 10.13 6.16
N THR A 153 -1.82 9.54 6.82
CA THR A 153 -2.06 8.64 7.95
C THR A 153 -2.60 9.40 9.16
N SER A 154 -1.88 10.43 9.61
CA SER A 154 -2.16 11.12 10.87
C SER A 154 -3.37 12.05 10.78
N LEU A 155 -3.47 12.89 9.75
CA LEU A 155 -4.50 13.92 9.64
C LEU A 155 -5.84 13.42 9.09
N ILE A 156 -5.83 12.30 8.36
CA ILE A 156 -7.02 11.78 7.69
C ILE A 156 -7.39 10.42 8.26
N THR A 157 -6.51 9.43 8.08
CA THR A 157 -6.85 8.03 8.39
C THR A 157 -7.11 7.80 9.88
N ALA A 158 -6.21 8.27 10.75
CA ALA A 158 -6.34 8.10 12.20
C ALA A 158 -7.57 8.85 12.75
N GLU A 159 -7.73 10.12 12.32
CA GLU A 159 -8.85 10.98 12.70
C GLU A 159 -10.21 10.40 12.28
N LEU A 160 -10.34 9.98 11.02
CA LEU A 160 -11.58 9.39 10.52
C LEU A 160 -11.88 8.03 11.17
N THR A 161 -10.85 7.22 11.45
CA THR A 161 -11.04 5.92 12.13
C THR A 161 -11.63 6.13 13.52
N ARG A 162 -11.13 7.11 14.28
CA ARG A 162 -11.67 7.47 15.59
C ARG A 162 -13.09 8.03 15.49
N TYR A 163 -13.30 8.97 14.57
CA TYR A 163 -14.62 9.55 14.32
C TYR A 163 -15.69 8.51 13.96
N VAL A 164 -15.36 7.49 13.16
CA VAL A 164 -16.30 6.40 12.82
C VAL A 164 -16.74 5.61 14.05
N GLN A 165 -15.87 5.39 15.04
CA GLN A 165 -16.26 4.68 16.27
C GLN A 165 -17.25 5.49 17.10
N GLU A 166 -16.98 6.79 17.26
CA GLU A 166 -17.88 7.72 17.95
C GLU A 166 -19.24 7.80 17.23
N LEU A 167 -19.22 7.94 15.90
CA LEU A 167 -20.41 7.99 15.06
C LEU A 167 -21.25 6.70 15.14
N LYS A 168 -20.61 5.52 15.12
CA LYS A 168 -21.32 4.24 15.27
C LYS A 168 -22.03 4.15 16.63
N GLN A 169 -21.39 4.63 17.68
CA GLN A 169 -21.98 4.64 19.03
C GLN A 169 -23.12 5.66 19.14
N GLU A 170 -22.93 6.86 18.62
CA GLU A 170 -23.96 7.90 18.57
C GLU A 170 -25.20 7.41 17.80
N ARG A 171 -24.99 6.84 16.61
CA ARG A 171 -26.06 6.23 15.80
C ARG A 171 -26.84 5.20 16.59
N LYS A 172 -26.16 4.26 17.26
CA LYS A 172 -26.82 3.23 18.08
C LYS A 172 -27.69 3.84 19.18
N SER A 173 -27.22 4.91 19.82
CA SER A 173 -27.98 5.62 20.85
C SER A 173 -29.27 6.22 20.30
N HIS A 174 -29.21 6.99 19.21
CA HIS A 174 -30.39 7.65 18.63
C HIS A 174 -31.44 6.63 18.15
N PHE A 175 -31.01 5.52 17.53
CA PHE A 175 -31.92 4.45 17.13
C PHE A 175 -32.46 3.64 18.31
N HIS A 176 -31.75 3.56 19.44
CA HIS A 176 -32.29 2.97 20.67
C HIS A 176 -33.42 3.83 21.25
N ASP A 177 -33.24 5.15 21.32
CA ASP A 177 -34.27 6.10 21.77
C ASP A 177 -35.53 6.00 20.89
N GLY A 178 -35.35 5.88 19.58
CA GLY A 178 -36.45 5.65 18.63
C GLY A 178 -37.25 4.38 18.92
N ARG A 179 -36.57 3.24 19.09
CA ARG A 179 -37.22 1.97 19.44
C ARG A 179 -37.93 2.05 20.78
N LYS A 180 -37.35 2.73 21.77
CA LYS A 180 -37.98 2.95 23.08
C LYS A 180 -39.28 3.75 22.95
N ALA A 181 -39.28 4.81 22.14
CA ALA A 181 -40.48 5.61 21.86
C ALA A 181 -41.57 4.80 21.13
N GLN A 182 -41.18 3.97 20.15
CA GLN A 182 -42.09 3.07 19.43
C GLN A 182 -42.70 1.99 20.36
N GLN A 183 -41.89 1.37 21.22
CA GLN A 183 -42.36 0.38 22.20
C GLN A 183 -43.32 0.99 23.22
N HIS A 184 -43.06 2.24 23.64
CA HIS A 184 -43.93 2.97 24.56
C HIS A 184 -45.32 3.17 23.95
N ILE A 185 -45.42 3.73 22.74
CA ILE A 185 -46.72 3.98 22.11
C ILE A 185 -47.46 2.67 21.77
N GLU A 186 -46.74 1.61 21.41
CA GLU A 186 -47.33 0.28 21.21
C GLU A 186 -47.90 -0.29 22.51
N THR A 187 -47.23 -0.07 23.64
CA THR A 187 -47.72 -0.48 24.96
C THR A 187 -48.98 0.28 25.35
N CYS A 188 -49.01 1.61 25.14
CA CYS A 188 -50.21 2.41 25.36
C CYS A 188 -51.38 1.96 24.47
N TRP A 189 -51.11 1.61 23.21
CA TRP A 189 -52.13 1.06 22.31
C TRP A 189 -52.69 -0.27 22.81
N LYS A 190 -51.83 -1.19 23.27
CA LYS A 190 -52.27 -2.48 23.85
C LYS A 190 -53.14 -2.29 25.08
N GLN A 191 -52.82 -1.32 25.94
CA GLN A 191 -53.65 -0.97 27.10
C GLN A 191 -55.03 -0.44 26.69
N LEU A 192 -55.08 0.47 25.72
CA LEU A 192 -56.32 0.98 25.15
C LEU A 192 -57.19 -0.15 24.59
N GLU A 193 -56.60 -1.01 23.77
CA GLU A 193 -57.31 -2.12 23.12
C GLU A 193 -57.82 -3.14 24.14
N ALA A 194 -57.05 -3.43 25.20
CA ALA A 194 -57.50 -4.27 26.30
C ALA A 194 -58.68 -3.68 27.06
N SER A 195 -58.61 -2.37 27.39
CA SER A 195 -59.69 -1.66 28.08
C SER A 195 -60.97 -1.60 27.23
N LYS A 196 -60.84 -1.31 25.93
CA LYS A 196 -61.94 -1.34 24.96
C LYS A 196 -62.61 -2.72 24.91
N ARG A 197 -61.84 -3.79 24.77
CA ARG A 197 -62.36 -5.17 24.75
C ARG A 197 -63.04 -5.56 26.06
N ARG A 198 -62.57 -5.05 27.20
CA ARG A 198 -63.24 -5.25 28.48
C ARG A 198 -64.61 -4.57 28.48
N PHE A 199 -64.67 -3.30 28.11
CA PHE A 199 -65.93 -2.57 28.00
C PHE A 199 -66.92 -3.24 27.04
N GLU A 200 -66.47 -3.71 25.87
CA GLU A 200 -67.31 -4.43 24.91
C GLU A 200 -67.89 -5.74 25.50
N ARG A 201 -67.12 -6.46 26.33
CA ARG A 201 -67.60 -7.68 27.00
C ARG A 201 -68.60 -7.35 28.10
N ASP A 202 -68.29 -6.37 28.94
CA ASP A 202 -69.13 -5.98 30.08
C ASP A 202 -70.49 -5.43 29.57
N CYS A 203 -70.51 -4.70 28.45
CA CYS A 203 -71.76 -4.30 27.76
C CYS A 203 -72.61 -5.49 27.33
N LYS A 204 -72.00 -6.47 26.64
CA LYS A 204 -72.72 -7.68 26.20
C LYS A 204 -73.23 -8.53 27.37
N GLU A 205 -72.57 -8.46 28.52
CA GLU A 205 -73.03 -9.10 29.76
C GLU A 205 -74.18 -8.35 30.40
N ALA A 206 -74.13 -7.02 30.43
CA ALA A 206 -75.23 -6.18 30.88
C ALA A 206 -76.49 -6.40 30.01
N ASP A 207 -76.35 -6.37 28.69
CA ASP A 207 -77.46 -6.61 27.76
C ASP A 207 -78.10 -8.00 27.95
N ARG A 208 -77.28 -9.04 28.14
CA ARG A 208 -77.77 -10.40 28.40
C ARG A 208 -78.50 -10.52 29.74
N ALA A 209 -77.97 -9.90 30.80
CA ALA A 209 -78.60 -9.92 32.12
C ALA A 209 -79.92 -9.11 32.11
N GLN A 210 -79.95 -8.00 31.38
CA GLN A 210 -81.13 -7.17 31.18
C GLN A 210 -82.25 -7.93 30.44
N GLN A 211 -81.92 -8.59 29.32
CA GLN A 211 -82.88 -9.43 28.59
C GLN A 211 -83.39 -10.61 29.44
N TYR A 212 -82.56 -11.17 30.32
CA TYR A 212 -82.98 -12.24 31.23
C TYR A 212 -83.96 -11.72 32.29
N PHE A 213 -83.66 -10.56 32.89
CA PHE A 213 -84.57 -9.89 33.81
C PHE A 213 -85.92 -9.59 33.15
N GLU A 214 -85.92 -8.98 31.95
CA GLU A 214 -87.15 -8.65 31.21
C GLU A 214 -87.99 -9.89 30.90
N LYS A 215 -87.35 -11.02 30.57
CA LYS A 215 -88.04 -12.30 30.37
C LYS A 215 -88.65 -12.84 31.67
N MET A 216 -87.92 -12.78 32.78
CA MET A 216 -88.41 -13.24 34.08
C MET A 216 -89.57 -12.38 34.59
N ASP A 217 -89.49 -11.06 34.43
CA ASP A 217 -90.53 -10.10 34.85
C ASP A 217 -91.83 -10.27 34.05
N ALA A 218 -91.72 -10.65 32.77
CA ALA A 218 -92.87 -10.92 31.90
C ALA A 218 -93.50 -12.32 32.10
N ASP A 219 -92.82 -13.26 32.77
CA ASP A 219 -93.32 -14.62 32.97
C ASP A 219 -94.20 -14.71 34.23
N ILE A 220 -95.50 -14.88 34.01
CA ILE A 220 -96.52 -14.99 35.07
C ILE A 220 -96.29 -16.19 36.02
N ASN A 221 -95.46 -17.15 35.62
CA ASN A 221 -95.19 -18.36 36.39
C ASN A 221 -93.94 -18.24 37.31
N VAL A 222 -93.19 -17.13 37.20
CA VAL A 222 -91.96 -16.91 37.98
C VAL A 222 -92.28 -16.17 39.29
N THR A 223 -91.56 -16.50 40.37
CA THR A 223 -91.80 -15.87 41.67
C THR A 223 -91.25 -14.44 41.72
N LYS A 224 -91.89 -13.56 42.50
CA LYS A 224 -91.38 -12.19 42.73
C LYS A 224 -89.95 -12.16 43.27
N ALA A 225 -89.55 -13.17 44.04
CA ALA A 225 -88.20 -13.27 44.57
C ALA A 225 -87.17 -13.56 43.46
N ASP A 226 -87.51 -14.42 42.50
CA ASP A 226 -86.66 -14.74 41.35
C ASP A 226 -86.53 -13.56 40.38
N VAL A 227 -87.63 -12.81 40.17
CA VAL A 227 -87.61 -11.57 39.40
C VAL A 227 -86.70 -10.53 40.05
N GLU A 228 -86.81 -10.32 41.37
CA GLU A 228 -85.98 -9.36 42.09
C GLU A 228 -84.49 -9.78 42.08
N LYS A 229 -84.20 -11.08 42.17
CA LYS A 229 -82.84 -11.61 42.00
C LYS A 229 -82.28 -11.34 40.60
N ALA A 230 -83.08 -11.54 39.55
CA ALA A 230 -82.71 -11.23 38.18
C ALA A 230 -82.47 -9.72 37.98
N ARG A 231 -83.30 -8.88 38.61
CA ARG A 231 -83.15 -7.41 38.60
C ARG A 231 -81.84 -6.95 39.24
N GLN A 232 -81.51 -7.45 40.43
CA GLN A 232 -80.26 -7.12 41.12
C GLN A 232 -79.05 -7.55 40.28
N GLN A 233 -79.12 -8.73 39.64
CA GLN A 233 -78.06 -9.20 38.76
C GLN A 233 -77.89 -8.32 37.51
N ALA A 234 -78.99 -7.85 36.90
CA ALA A 234 -78.96 -6.93 35.77
C ALA A 234 -78.34 -5.57 36.16
N GLN A 235 -78.77 -4.99 37.29
CA GLN A 235 -78.21 -3.74 37.82
C GLN A 235 -76.72 -3.86 38.12
N LEU A 236 -76.28 -4.97 38.72
CA LEU A 236 -74.86 -5.23 38.97
C LEU A 236 -74.05 -5.26 37.65
N ARG A 237 -74.53 -5.96 36.62
CA ARG A 237 -73.84 -6.00 35.32
C ARG A 237 -73.84 -4.64 34.63
N HIS A 238 -74.91 -3.86 34.76
CA HIS A 238 -74.95 -2.48 34.24
C HIS A 238 -73.91 -1.59 34.94
N GLN A 239 -73.75 -1.71 36.26
CA GLN A 239 -72.72 -0.95 36.98
C GLN A 239 -71.31 -1.34 36.50
N MET A 240 -71.04 -2.64 36.32
CA MET A 240 -69.75 -3.11 35.77
C MET A 240 -69.47 -2.57 34.36
N ALA A 241 -70.50 -2.45 33.52
CA ALA A 241 -70.39 -1.86 32.19
C ALA A 241 -70.08 -0.35 32.25
N GLU A 242 -70.71 0.40 33.16
CA GLU A 242 -70.40 1.83 33.35
C GLU A 242 -69.01 2.05 33.95
N ASP A 243 -68.56 1.19 34.87
CA ASP A 243 -67.20 1.27 35.42
C ASP A 243 -66.13 1.00 34.34
N SER A 244 -66.33 -0.02 33.51
CA SER A 244 -65.42 -0.33 32.39
C SER A 244 -65.46 0.72 31.27
N LYS A 245 -66.61 1.39 31.05
CA LYS A 245 -66.74 2.55 30.16
C LYS A 245 -65.90 3.74 30.62
N ALA A 246 -65.95 4.05 31.92
CA ALA A 246 -65.16 5.12 32.51
C ALA A 246 -63.66 4.83 32.39
N GLU A 247 -63.24 3.58 32.63
CA GLU A 247 -61.85 3.11 32.45
C GLU A 247 -61.40 3.23 30.98
N TYR A 248 -62.24 2.79 30.03
CA TYR A 248 -61.97 2.93 28.60
C TYR A 248 -61.85 4.39 28.17
N SER A 249 -62.77 5.26 28.61
CA SER A 249 -62.74 6.69 28.31
C SER A 249 -61.46 7.35 28.82
N SER A 250 -61.06 7.05 30.06
CA SER A 250 -59.82 7.57 30.65
C SER A 250 -58.58 7.08 29.89
N THR A 251 -58.52 5.79 29.59
CA THR A 251 -57.40 5.18 28.84
C THR A 251 -57.31 5.74 27.42
N LEU A 252 -58.44 6.02 26.77
CA LEU A 252 -58.51 6.63 25.44
C LEU A 252 -57.97 8.07 25.44
N GLN A 253 -58.38 8.89 26.41
CA GLN A 253 -57.86 10.25 26.55
C GLN A 253 -56.35 10.25 26.75
N LYS A 254 -55.86 9.37 27.64
CA LYS A 254 -54.43 9.19 27.85
C LYS A 254 -53.71 8.77 26.57
N PHE A 255 -54.19 7.73 25.87
CA PHE A 255 -53.58 7.27 24.63
C PHE A 255 -53.51 8.38 23.56
N ASN A 256 -54.58 9.17 23.39
CA ASN A 256 -54.59 10.27 22.43
C ASN A 256 -53.54 11.33 22.75
N SER A 257 -53.33 11.64 24.04
CA SER A 257 -52.26 12.54 24.49
C SER A 257 -50.87 11.97 24.18
N GLU A 258 -50.62 10.71 24.55
CA GLU A 258 -49.35 10.02 24.30
C GLU A 258 -49.06 9.87 22.80
N GLN A 259 -50.09 9.61 21.98
CA GLN A 259 -49.97 9.56 20.53
C GLN A 259 -49.58 10.93 19.96
N HIS A 260 -50.19 12.00 20.46
CA HIS A 260 -49.84 13.35 20.04
C HIS A 260 -48.39 13.67 20.39
N GLU A 261 -47.96 13.41 21.62
CA GLU A 261 -46.57 13.64 22.05
C GLU A 261 -45.58 12.82 21.23
N HIS A 262 -45.90 11.54 20.96
CA HIS A 262 -45.08 10.66 20.14
C HIS A 262 -44.80 11.24 18.75
N TYR A 263 -45.84 11.64 18.01
CA TYR A 263 -45.69 12.09 16.62
C TYR A 263 -45.31 13.55 16.44
N TYR A 264 -45.66 14.42 17.39
CA TYR A 264 -45.39 15.87 17.29
C TYR A 264 -44.19 16.33 18.12
N THR A 265 -43.69 15.50 19.03
CA THR A 265 -42.53 15.84 19.88
C THR A 265 -41.43 14.79 19.80
N HIS A 266 -41.68 13.55 20.22
CA HIS A 266 -40.61 12.55 20.37
C HIS A 266 -39.97 12.15 19.05
N ILE A 267 -40.75 11.72 18.06
CA ILE A 267 -40.23 11.30 16.76
C ILE A 267 -39.51 12.43 16.02
N PRO A 268 -40.06 13.65 15.91
CA PRO A 268 -39.35 14.78 15.31
C PRO A 268 -37.99 15.06 15.98
N ASN A 269 -37.94 15.08 17.31
CA ASN A 269 -36.69 15.34 18.05
C ASN A 269 -35.64 14.25 17.81
N ILE A 270 -36.04 12.98 17.75
CA ILE A 270 -35.12 11.86 17.45
C ILE A 270 -34.63 11.95 16.01
N PHE A 271 -35.51 12.25 15.05
CA PHE A 271 -35.14 12.39 13.64
C PHE A 271 -34.22 13.57 13.40
N GLN A 272 -34.44 14.68 14.11
CA GLN A 272 -33.56 15.83 14.07
C GLN A 272 -32.14 15.46 14.52
N LYS A 273 -31.99 14.72 15.63
CA LYS A 273 -30.67 14.23 16.09
C LYS A 273 -30.00 13.32 15.07
N ILE A 274 -30.76 12.43 14.43
CA ILE A 274 -30.25 11.54 13.39
C ILE A 274 -29.80 12.36 12.16
N GLN A 275 -30.58 13.36 11.76
CA GLN A 275 -30.26 14.25 10.65
C GLN A 275 -28.98 15.06 10.94
N GLU A 276 -28.87 15.69 12.11
CA GLU A 276 -27.68 16.45 12.51
C GLU A 276 -26.43 15.58 12.58
N MET A 277 -26.55 14.35 13.09
CA MET A 277 -25.48 13.36 13.08
C MET A 277 -25.05 13.02 11.65
N GLU A 278 -26.01 12.83 10.75
CA GLU A 278 -25.75 12.48 9.36
C GLU A 278 -25.13 13.64 8.56
N GLU A 279 -25.64 14.86 8.73
CA GLU A 279 -25.09 16.06 8.11
C GLU A 279 -23.65 16.30 8.58
N ARG A 280 -23.36 16.13 9.88
CA ARG A 280 -21.98 16.17 10.39
C ARG A 280 -21.08 15.14 9.73
N ARG A 281 -21.56 13.91 9.52
CA ARG A 281 -20.82 12.85 8.82
C ARG A 281 -20.50 13.26 7.38
N ILE A 282 -21.46 13.85 6.67
CA ILE A 282 -21.31 14.32 5.28
C ILE A 282 -20.30 15.48 5.19
N VAL A 283 -20.36 16.43 6.11
CA VAL A 283 -19.39 17.53 6.17
C VAL A 283 -18.00 16.98 6.47
N ARG A 284 -17.87 16.07 7.44
CA ARG A 284 -16.58 15.53 7.87
C ARG A 284 -15.84 14.77 6.76
N ILE A 285 -16.56 14.00 5.93
CA ILE A 285 -15.94 13.33 4.78
C ILE A 285 -15.48 14.34 3.73
N GLY A 286 -16.26 15.40 3.48
CA GLY A 286 -15.88 16.48 2.56
C GLY A 286 -14.63 17.24 3.02
N GLU A 287 -14.55 17.59 4.30
CA GLU A 287 -13.36 18.20 4.90
C GLU A 287 -12.13 17.32 4.75
N SER A 288 -12.28 16.02 4.97
CA SER A 288 -11.17 15.06 4.83
C SER A 288 -10.68 14.95 3.40
N MET A 289 -11.57 15.02 2.41
CA MET A 289 -11.20 15.08 0.99
C MET A 289 -10.46 16.38 0.64
N LYS A 290 -10.82 17.50 1.29
CA LYS A 290 -10.09 18.76 1.15
C LYS A 290 -8.68 18.63 1.72
N THR A 291 -8.54 18.10 2.93
CA THR A 291 -7.24 17.82 3.57
C THR A 291 -6.39 16.88 2.70
N PHE A 292 -6.99 15.85 2.11
CA PHE A 292 -6.30 14.93 1.18
C PHE A 292 -5.59 15.69 0.05
N ALA A 293 -6.29 16.60 -0.63
CA ALA A 293 -5.71 17.40 -1.70
C ALA A 293 -4.71 18.45 -1.19
N GLU A 294 -4.88 18.96 0.03
CA GLU A 294 -3.97 19.93 0.65
C GLU A 294 -2.63 19.31 1.03
N VAL A 295 -2.62 18.07 1.53
CA VAL A 295 -1.39 17.34 1.85
C VAL A 295 -0.50 17.20 0.61
N ASP A 296 -1.06 16.79 -0.53
CA ASP A 296 -0.30 16.70 -1.79
C ASP A 296 0.20 18.09 -2.25
N ARG A 297 -0.63 19.14 -2.09
CA ARG A 297 -0.27 20.50 -2.52
C ARG A 297 0.88 21.10 -1.70
N GLN A 298 0.98 20.75 -0.42
CA GLN A 298 2.00 21.30 0.49
C GLN A 298 3.43 20.90 0.10
N VAL A 299 3.63 19.74 -0.53
CA VAL A 299 4.97 19.29 -0.92
C VAL A 299 5.45 19.86 -2.25
N ILE A 300 4.54 20.36 -3.10
CA ILE A 300 4.86 20.86 -4.45
C ILE A 300 5.99 21.90 -4.44
N PRO A 301 6.01 22.92 -3.55
CA PRO A 301 7.10 23.90 -3.54
C PRO A 301 8.47 23.29 -3.24
N ILE A 302 8.52 22.28 -2.36
CA ILE A 302 9.79 21.64 -1.98
C ILE A 302 10.26 20.71 -3.10
N ILE A 303 9.33 19.97 -3.72
CA ILE A 303 9.62 19.20 -4.94
C ILE A 303 10.17 20.13 -6.04
N GLY A 304 9.54 21.28 -6.25
CA GLY A 304 10.03 22.30 -7.19
C GLY A 304 11.47 22.70 -6.90
N LYS A 305 11.79 22.99 -5.62
CA LYS A 305 13.15 23.31 -5.20
C LYS A 305 14.16 22.18 -5.50
N CYS A 306 13.79 20.91 -5.28
CA CYS A 306 14.67 19.79 -5.62
C CYS A 306 14.98 19.74 -7.13
N LEU A 307 13.98 19.99 -7.98
CA LEU A 307 14.16 20.04 -9.43
C LEU A 307 15.02 21.23 -9.87
N ASP A 308 14.85 22.39 -9.23
CA ASP A 308 15.65 23.58 -9.49
C ASP A 308 17.13 23.36 -9.12
N GLU A 309 17.42 22.74 -7.98
CA GLU A 309 18.80 22.44 -7.56
C GLU A 309 19.45 21.35 -8.43
N ILE A 310 18.69 20.37 -8.95
CA ILE A 310 19.20 19.43 -9.97
C ILE A 310 19.61 20.18 -11.24
N THR A 311 18.76 21.09 -11.71
CA THR A 311 19.03 21.89 -12.91
C THR A 311 20.29 22.75 -12.72
N LYS A 312 20.37 23.43 -11.57
CA LYS A 312 21.54 24.23 -11.19
C LYS A 312 22.82 23.40 -11.03
N ALA A 313 22.72 22.18 -10.50
CA ALA A 313 23.85 21.27 -10.42
C ALA A 313 24.35 20.90 -11.83
N ALA A 314 23.46 20.60 -12.76
CA ALA A 314 23.81 20.31 -14.15
C ALA A 314 24.42 21.53 -14.86
N GLU A 315 23.90 22.73 -14.64
CA GLU A 315 24.47 23.98 -15.18
C GLU A 315 25.86 24.31 -14.61
N SER A 316 26.20 23.78 -13.44
CA SER A 316 27.52 23.97 -12.82
C SER A 316 28.65 23.09 -13.38
N VAL A 317 28.34 22.21 -14.34
CA VAL A 317 29.33 21.34 -15.00
C VAL A 317 30.20 22.15 -15.95
N ASP A 318 31.51 22.12 -15.70
CA ASP A 318 32.51 22.85 -16.48
C ASP A 318 33.57 21.89 -17.03
N HIS A 319 33.41 21.56 -18.31
CA HIS A 319 34.33 20.71 -19.06
C HIS A 319 35.76 21.25 -19.16
N LYS A 320 35.95 22.58 -19.21
CA LYS A 320 37.29 23.19 -19.28
C LYS A 320 37.99 23.09 -17.94
N ASN A 321 37.27 23.41 -16.86
CA ASN A 321 37.79 23.25 -15.51
C ASN A 321 38.10 21.78 -15.21
N ASP A 322 37.20 20.86 -15.52
CA ASP A 322 37.44 19.41 -15.33
C ASP A 322 38.70 18.95 -16.10
N SER A 323 38.88 19.38 -17.36
CA SER A 323 40.08 19.06 -18.15
C SER A 323 41.36 19.66 -17.55
N GLN A 324 41.29 20.90 -17.07
CA GLN A 324 42.41 21.57 -16.41
C GLN A 324 42.81 20.84 -15.12
N MET A 325 41.84 20.38 -14.33
CA MET A 325 42.09 19.58 -13.14
C MET A 325 42.79 18.25 -13.47
N VAL A 326 42.43 17.61 -14.58
CA VAL A 326 43.15 16.43 -15.10
C VAL A 326 44.59 16.78 -15.46
N ILE A 327 44.82 17.86 -16.23
CA ILE A 327 46.17 18.31 -16.58
C ILE A 327 47.00 18.57 -15.31
N GLU A 328 46.44 19.25 -14.32
CA GLU A 328 47.14 19.54 -13.07
C GLU A 328 47.44 18.29 -12.23
N ALA A 329 46.54 17.30 -12.26
CA ALA A 329 46.72 16.03 -11.57
C ALA A 329 47.80 15.15 -12.22
N PHE A 330 47.93 15.17 -13.56
CA PHE A 330 48.78 14.26 -14.32
C PHE A 330 49.98 14.92 -15.02
N LYS A 331 50.12 16.24 -14.99
CA LYS A 331 51.30 16.92 -15.55
C LYS A 331 52.56 16.32 -14.95
N SER A 332 53.41 15.80 -15.83
CA SER A 332 54.60 15.05 -15.45
C SER A 332 55.77 15.96 -15.06
N GLY A 333 55.73 17.22 -15.51
CA GLY A 333 56.85 18.15 -15.43
C GLY A 333 57.96 17.86 -16.44
N PHE A 334 57.79 16.88 -17.34
CA PHE A 334 58.75 16.63 -18.42
C PHE A 334 58.58 17.68 -19.52
N GLU A 335 59.70 18.23 -19.98
CA GLU A 335 59.74 19.01 -21.20
C GLU A 335 59.74 18.09 -22.43
N PRO A 336 59.13 18.52 -23.55
CA PRO A 336 59.26 17.82 -24.82
C PRO A 336 60.74 17.60 -25.17
N PRO A 337 61.12 16.45 -25.76
CA PRO A 337 62.48 16.25 -26.25
C PRO A 337 62.85 17.36 -27.24
N GLY A 338 64.03 17.96 -27.05
CA GLY A 338 64.60 18.92 -27.99
C GLY A 338 65.03 18.25 -29.30
N ASP A 339 65.49 19.08 -30.24
CA ASP A 339 66.01 18.58 -31.51
C ASP A 339 67.18 17.61 -31.28
N VAL A 340 67.22 16.54 -32.07
CA VAL A 340 68.32 15.57 -32.00
C VAL A 340 69.54 16.19 -32.68
N ASP A 341 70.59 16.40 -31.91
CA ASP A 341 71.85 16.94 -32.43
C ASP A 341 72.42 16.07 -33.56
N PHE A 342 72.99 16.70 -34.58
CA PHE A 342 73.70 16.01 -35.65
C PHE A 342 75.02 15.43 -35.12
N GLU A 343 75.12 14.09 -35.09
CA GLU A 343 76.37 13.39 -34.77
C GLU A 343 77.32 13.38 -35.99
N ASP A 344 78.19 14.40 -36.08
CA ASP A 344 79.23 14.48 -37.11
C ASP A 344 80.41 13.53 -36.82
N PHE A 345 80.41 12.35 -37.44
CA PHE A 345 81.48 11.36 -37.31
C PHE A 345 82.76 11.71 -38.10
N THR A 346 82.77 12.80 -38.88
CA THR A 346 83.95 13.21 -39.68
C THR A 346 84.94 14.06 -38.90
N GLN A 347 84.58 14.51 -37.69
CA GLN A 347 85.52 15.17 -36.79
C GLN A 347 86.25 14.15 -35.90
N PRO A 348 87.57 14.28 -35.68
CA PRO A 348 88.28 13.41 -34.74
C PRO A 348 87.65 13.60 -33.36
N MET A 349 87.16 12.51 -32.75
CA MET A 349 86.48 12.47 -31.45
C MET A 349 87.15 13.40 -30.43
N LYS A 350 86.62 14.63 -30.31
CA LYS A 350 86.88 15.46 -29.14
C LYS A 350 86.03 14.86 -28.03
N ARG A 351 86.69 14.22 -27.06
CA ARG A 351 86.10 13.93 -25.76
C ARG A 351 85.71 15.27 -25.11
N THR A 352 84.52 15.76 -25.40
CA THR A 352 83.90 16.80 -24.59
C THR A 352 83.46 16.14 -23.30
N VAL A 353 84.15 16.49 -22.22
CA VAL A 353 83.75 16.21 -20.85
C VAL A 353 82.32 16.74 -20.69
N SER A 354 81.40 15.89 -20.27
CA SER A 354 80.06 16.28 -19.89
C SER A 354 80.17 17.33 -18.77
N GLU A 355 79.90 18.59 -19.08
CA GLU A 355 79.57 19.61 -18.08
C GLU A 355 78.16 19.29 -17.54
N SER A 356 78.09 18.35 -16.61
CA SER A 356 77.02 18.31 -15.62
C SER A 356 77.63 18.01 -14.25
N SER A 357 78.45 18.97 -13.82
CA SER A 357 78.87 19.12 -12.44
C SER A 357 78.88 20.60 -12.08
N LEU A 358 77.81 21.06 -11.43
CA LEU A 358 77.80 22.20 -10.52
C LEU A 358 77.12 21.64 -9.26
N SER A 359 77.79 21.34 -8.13
CA SER A 359 78.75 22.11 -7.34
C SER A 359 78.26 23.52 -7.03
N ASN A 360 77.77 23.64 -5.79
CA ASN A 360 77.44 24.82 -5.01
C ASN A 360 78.34 26.05 -5.22
N SER A 361 77.71 27.22 -5.15
CA SER A 361 78.34 28.49 -4.78
C SER A 361 78.60 28.56 -3.26
N ARG A 362 79.72 29.16 -2.84
CA ARG A 362 80.11 29.40 -1.44
C ARG A 362 79.81 30.85 -1.00
N GLY A 363 79.44 30.96 0.29
CA GLY A 363 79.39 32.17 1.15
C GLY A 363 77.98 32.33 1.76
N ASP A 364 77.70 32.16 3.06
CA ASP A 364 78.47 32.35 4.30
C ASP A 364 77.84 31.53 5.48
N GLY A 365 78.57 31.27 6.57
CA GLY A 365 77.97 30.95 7.90
C GLY A 365 77.88 29.50 8.44
N LYS A 366 79.03 28.94 8.90
CA LYS A 366 79.27 28.30 10.23
C LYS A 366 78.32 27.20 10.82
N SER A 367 78.75 25.93 10.81
CA SER A 367 78.98 25.01 11.99
C SER A 367 79.02 23.49 11.65
N GLU A 368 80.03 22.79 12.14
CA GLU A 368 80.34 21.32 12.12
C GLU A 368 79.32 20.40 12.86
N PRO A 369 79.45 19.04 12.95
CA PRO A 369 80.23 18.04 12.16
C PRO A 369 79.57 16.65 11.86
N LYS A 370 80.23 15.87 10.95
CA LYS A 370 80.43 14.37 10.86
C LYS A 370 79.20 13.44 10.69
N PHE A 371 79.16 12.41 9.81
CA PHE A 371 79.98 11.19 9.69
C PHE A 371 79.70 10.46 8.34
N GLY A 372 80.58 9.52 7.91
CA GLY A 372 80.64 8.89 6.55
C GLY A 372 79.50 7.91 6.18
N SER A 373 79.59 7.03 5.18
CA SER A 373 80.64 6.48 4.30
C SER A 373 79.94 5.58 3.25
N LYS A 374 80.46 5.48 2.01
CA LYS A 374 80.34 4.35 1.03
C LYS A 374 78.94 4.04 0.44
N SER A 375 78.73 3.53 -0.78
CA SER A 375 79.55 3.16 -1.95
C SER A 375 78.62 2.62 -3.06
N LYS A 376 79.02 2.76 -4.36
CA LYS A 376 78.72 1.92 -5.55
C LYS A 376 77.22 1.68 -5.93
N GLY A 377 76.76 1.77 -7.17
CA GLY A 377 77.37 1.98 -8.48
C GLY A 377 76.48 1.38 -9.59
N LYS A 378 76.49 2.02 -10.78
CA LYS A 378 76.29 1.47 -12.15
C LYS A 378 74.92 0.84 -12.50
N LEU A 379 74.09 1.46 -13.35
CA LEU A 379 74.12 1.55 -14.83
C LEU A 379 73.37 0.38 -15.52
N TRP A 380 72.27 0.75 -16.20
CA TRP A 380 71.54 0.23 -17.40
C TRP A 380 72.22 -0.88 -18.25
N PRO A 381 71.53 -1.62 -19.18
CA PRO A 381 70.38 -1.20 -20.04
C PRO A 381 69.38 -2.32 -20.42
N PHE A 382 68.32 -2.04 -21.22
CA PHE A 382 67.94 -2.93 -22.35
C PHE A 382 66.98 -2.25 -23.34
N ILE A 383 67.35 -2.38 -24.62
CA ILE A 383 66.74 -1.86 -25.84
C ILE A 383 66.19 -3.05 -26.65
N LYS A 384 65.06 -2.84 -27.36
CA LYS A 384 64.49 -3.63 -28.50
C LYS A 384 64.02 -5.06 -28.15
N LYS A 385 63.08 -5.72 -28.83
CA LYS A 385 62.75 -5.76 -30.27
C LYS A 385 61.45 -6.55 -30.49
N ASN A 386 60.70 -6.22 -31.54
CA ASN A 386 59.63 -7.03 -32.12
C ASN A 386 60.24 -8.18 -32.97
N LYS A 387 59.79 -9.44 -32.83
CA LYS A 387 59.87 -10.51 -33.87
C LYS A 387 59.24 -11.86 -33.45
N GLY A 388 58.41 -12.41 -34.36
CA GLY A 388 58.37 -13.82 -34.76
C GLY A 388 57.72 -14.84 -33.80
N ALA A 389 56.75 -15.59 -34.32
CA ALA A 389 56.11 -16.73 -33.64
C ALA A 389 57.16 -17.74 -33.16
N GLY A 390 57.35 -17.80 -31.84
CA GLY A 390 58.09 -18.85 -31.16
C GLY A 390 57.20 -20.08 -30.89
N PRO A 391 57.80 -21.19 -30.43
CA PRO A 391 57.08 -22.37 -29.98
C PRO A 391 55.97 -22.01 -28.99
N GLU A 392 54.76 -22.53 -29.19
CA GLU A 392 53.59 -22.25 -28.32
C GLU A 392 53.83 -22.60 -26.85
N ASP A 393 54.76 -23.52 -26.59
CA ASP A 393 55.16 -23.96 -25.25
C ASP A 393 56.17 -23.01 -24.57
N PHE A 394 56.56 -21.93 -25.24
CA PHE A 394 57.53 -20.94 -24.77
C PHE A 394 58.89 -21.54 -24.38
N SER A 395 59.27 -22.69 -24.95
CA SER A 395 60.53 -23.40 -24.68
C SER A 395 61.79 -22.58 -24.94
N ASN A 396 61.69 -21.52 -25.75
CA ASN A 396 62.79 -20.58 -26.03
C ASN A 396 63.06 -19.56 -24.91
N LEU A 397 62.25 -19.53 -23.84
CA LEU A 397 62.39 -18.58 -22.73
C LEU A 397 63.09 -19.23 -21.52
N PRO A 398 63.87 -18.46 -20.73
CA PRO A 398 64.40 -18.92 -19.43
C PRO A 398 63.28 -19.43 -18.52
N PRO A 399 63.51 -20.46 -17.66
CA PRO A 399 62.47 -21.16 -16.90
C PRO A 399 61.51 -20.24 -16.14
N GLU A 400 62.04 -19.21 -15.47
CA GLU A 400 61.23 -18.28 -14.68
C GLU A 400 60.34 -17.36 -15.55
N GLN A 401 60.83 -16.97 -16.74
CA GLN A 401 60.06 -16.20 -17.71
C GLN A 401 59.02 -17.08 -18.43
N ARG A 402 59.40 -18.32 -18.74
CA ARG A 402 58.53 -19.35 -19.33
C ARG A 402 57.34 -19.65 -18.40
N ARG A 403 57.59 -19.87 -17.11
CA ARG A 403 56.57 -20.07 -16.08
C ARG A 403 55.57 -18.92 -16.03
N LYS A 404 56.06 -17.68 -15.97
CA LYS A 404 55.20 -16.48 -15.93
C LYS A 404 54.34 -16.32 -17.18
N LYS A 405 54.88 -16.63 -18.37
CA LYS A 405 54.14 -16.57 -19.64
C LYS A 405 53.10 -17.68 -19.78
N LEU A 406 53.44 -18.90 -19.36
CA LEU A 406 52.50 -20.02 -19.33
C LEU A 406 51.35 -19.76 -18.34
N GLN A 407 51.65 -19.26 -17.14
CA GLN A 407 50.62 -18.88 -16.16
C GLN A 407 49.69 -17.79 -16.71
N GLN A 408 50.23 -16.74 -17.34
CA GLN A 408 49.41 -15.71 -17.99
C GLN A 408 48.47 -16.30 -19.05
N LYS A 409 48.92 -17.31 -19.81
CA LYS A 409 48.11 -17.97 -20.83
C LYS A 409 47.00 -18.83 -20.23
N VAL A 410 47.29 -19.54 -19.15
CA VAL A 410 46.27 -20.28 -18.36
C VAL A 410 45.22 -19.32 -17.80
N ASP A 411 45.63 -18.17 -17.24
CA ASP A 411 44.72 -17.17 -16.69
C ASP A 411 43.86 -16.48 -17.78
N GLU A 412 44.41 -16.26 -18.98
CA GLU A 412 43.65 -15.81 -20.16
C GLU A 412 42.60 -16.83 -20.58
N LEU A 413 42.99 -18.08 -20.77
CA LEU A 413 42.08 -19.14 -21.22
C LEU A 413 40.98 -19.42 -20.18
N ASN A 414 41.29 -19.38 -18.89
CA ASN A 414 40.29 -19.51 -17.83
C ASN A 414 39.27 -18.35 -17.82
N ARG A 415 39.70 -17.13 -18.15
CA ARG A 415 38.77 -15.99 -18.33
C ARG A 415 37.86 -16.19 -19.53
N ASP A 416 38.37 -16.75 -20.63
CA ASP A 416 37.56 -17.01 -21.82
C ASP A 416 36.60 -18.19 -21.61
N ILE A 417 36.99 -19.23 -20.86
CA ILE A 417 36.08 -20.29 -20.38
C ILE A 417 34.94 -19.69 -19.58
N GLN A 418 35.23 -18.78 -18.65
CA GLN A 418 34.19 -18.15 -17.83
C GLN A 418 33.20 -17.34 -18.67
N LYS A 419 33.67 -16.58 -19.67
CA LYS A 419 32.79 -15.83 -20.58
C LYS A 419 31.86 -16.75 -21.38
N GLU A 420 32.39 -17.86 -21.91
CA GLU A 420 31.59 -18.84 -22.65
C GLU A 420 30.58 -19.56 -21.74
N MET A 421 30.96 -19.85 -20.49
CA MET A 421 30.05 -20.39 -19.47
C MET A 421 28.92 -19.42 -19.13
N ASP A 422 29.22 -18.14 -18.92
CA ASP A 422 28.21 -17.11 -18.64
C ASP A 422 27.23 -16.94 -19.82
N SER A 423 27.75 -16.98 -21.05
CA SER A 423 26.95 -16.95 -22.29
C SER A 423 26.03 -18.17 -22.39
N ARG A 424 26.54 -19.37 -22.09
CA ARG A 424 25.75 -20.61 -22.04
C ARG A 424 24.64 -20.55 -21.00
N ASP A 425 24.93 -20.02 -19.81
CA ASP A 425 23.94 -19.91 -18.72
C ASP A 425 22.83 -18.91 -19.07
N ALA A 426 23.19 -17.77 -19.67
CA ALA A 426 22.22 -16.80 -20.17
C ALA A 426 21.32 -17.41 -21.25
N LEU A 427 21.91 -18.15 -22.19
CA LEU A 427 21.19 -18.80 -23.28
C LEU A 427 20.29 -19.94 -22.78
N THR A 428 20.71 -20.66 -21.75
CA THR A 428 19.90 -21.71 -21.09
C THR A 428 18.68 -21.09 -20.41
N LYS A 429 18.84 -19.97 -19.70
CA LYS A 429 17.71 -19.22 -19.12
C LYS A 429 16.75 -18.71 -20.20
N MET A 430 17.28 -18.26 -21.35
CA MET A 430 16.45 -17.85 -22.48
C MET A 430 15.65 -19.02 -23.05
N LYS A 431 16.25 -20.21 -23.16
CA LYS A 431 15.55 -21.44 -23.55
C LYS A 431 14.42 -21.78 -22.58
N ASP A 432 14.63 -21.65 -21.27
CA ASP A 432 13.58 -21.88 -20.27
C ASP A 432 12.40 -20.91 -20.42
N VAL A 433 12.66 -19.67 -20.83
CA VAL A 433 11.62 -18.68 -21.14
C VAL A 433 10.80 -19.11 -22.36
N TYR A 434 11.44 -19.61 -23.42
CA TYR A 434 10.75 -20.11 -24.62
C TYR A 434 9.93 -21.38 -24.33
N ILE A 435 10.41 -22.27 -23.45
CA ILE A 435 9.65 -23.45 -23.00
C ILE A 435 8.40 -23.03 -22.21
N LYS A 436 8.53 -22.06 -21.31
CA LYS A 436 7.40 -21.60 -20.47
C LYS A 436 6.41 -20.73 -21.24
N ASN A 437 6.86 -20.04 -22.29
CA ASN A 437 6.05 -19.11 -23.08
C ASN A 437 6.30 -19.30 -24.60
N PRO A 438 5.60 -20.25 -25.27
CA PRO A 438 5.83 -20.59 -26.68
C PRO A 438 5.62 -19.44 -27.68
N GLN A 439 4.92 -18.38 -27.28
CA GLN A 439 4.72 -17.16 -28.09
C GLN A 439 5.96 -16.26 -28.18
N MET A 440 6.94 -16.43 -27.29
CA MET A 440 8.14 -15.59 -27.20
C MET A 440 9.30 -16.10 -28.07
N GLY A 441 9.20 -17.32 -28.61
CA GLY A 441 10.22 -17.93 -29.46
C GLY A 441 10.17 -19.46 -29.42
N ASP A 442 10.83 -20.10 -30.38
CA ASP A 442 10.97 -21.56 -30.44
C ASP A 442 12.19 -22.01 -29.60
N ALA A 443 11.95 -22.84 -28.59
CA ALA A 443 13.01 -23.37 -27.73
C ALA A 443 14.01 -24.25 -28.50
N ALA A 444 13.59 -24.95 -29.56
CA ALA A 444 14.45 -25.82 -30.36
C ALA A 444 15.48 -25.02 -31.19
N SER A 445 15.15 -23.76 -31.53
CA SER A 445 16.07 -22.88 -32.27
C SER A 445 17.35 -22.54 -31.49
N VAL A 446 17.33 -22.69 -30.17
CA VAL A 446 18.45 -22.34 -29.27
C VAL A 446 19.41 -23.52 -29.06
N ASP A 447 18.99 -24.74 -29.36
CA ASP A 447 19.73 -25.97 -29.06
C ASP A 447 21.06 -26.08 -29.81
N HIS A 448 21.09 -25.68 -31.08
CA HIS A 448 22.31 -25.69 -31.88
C HIS A 448 23.39 -24.78 -31.25
N ARG A 449 22.98 -23.59 -30.80
CA ARG A 449 23.89 -22.62 -30.20
C ARG A 449 24.38 -23.04 -28.81
N LEU A 450 23.54 -23.72 -28.02
CA LEU A 450 23.95 -24.32 -26.75
C LEU A 450 24.97 -25.45 -26.94
N ALA A 451 24.80 -26.27 -27.98
CA ALA A 451 25.76 -27.33 -28.31
C ALA A 451 27.11 -26.74 -28.77
N GLU A 452 27.09 -25.68 -29.58
CA GLU A 452 28.29 -24.95 -30.03
C GLU A 452 29.07 -24.34 -28.84
N LEU A 453 28.38 -23.65 -27.92
CA LEU A 453 29.00 -23.12 -26.71
C LEU A 453 29.59 -24.24 -25.83
N GLY A 454 28.90 -25.38 -25.72
CA GLY A 454 29.41 -26.55 -25.01
C GLY A 454 30.71 -27.10 -25.61
N GLN A 455 30.79 -27.19 -26.94
CA GLN A 455 32.01 -27.63 -27.64
C GLN A 455 33.16 -26.62 -27.49
N ASN A 456 32.88 -25.32 -27.52
CA ASN A 456 33.88 -24.27 -27.34
C ASN A 456 34.47 -24.29 -25.93
N ILE A 457 33.63 -24.45 -24.90
CA ILE A 457 34.08 -24.58 -23.50
C ILE A 457 35.01 -25.79 -23.35
N GLU A 458 34.65 -26.93 -23.93
CA GLU A 458 35.47 -28.14 -23.85
C GLU A 458 36.82 -27.97 -24.57
N LYS A 459 36.82 -27.33 -25.75
CA LYS A 459 38.04 -27.01 -26.48
C LYS A 459 38.98 -26.11 -25.66
N LEU A 460 38.44 -25.04 -25.05
CA LEU A 460 39.22 -24.14 -24.21
C LEU A 460 39.75 -24.85 -22.96
N ARG A 461 38.98 -25.76 -22.34
CA ARG A 461 39.44 -26.58 -21.21
C ARG A 461 40.61 -27.50 -21.59
N LEU A 462 40.56 -28.12 -22.77
CA LEU A 462 41.67 -28.92 -23.28
C LEU A 462 42.92 -28.06 -23.54
N GLU A 463 42.74 -26.83 -24.03
CA GLU A 463 43.85 -25.88 -24.17
C GLU A 463 44.43 -25.48 -22.79
N VAL A 464 43.61 -25.18 -21.80
CA VAL A 464 44.07 -24.94 -20.41
C VAL A 464 44.90 -26.12 -19.92
N GLN A 465 44.40 -27.34 -20.05
CA GLN A 465 45.10 -28.54 -19.62
C GLN A 465 46.45 -28.72 -20.33
N LYS A 466 46.53 -28.38 -21.63
CA LYS A 466 47.79 -28.39 -22.40
C LYS A 466 48.81 -27.40 -21.82
N PHE A 467 48.38 -26.17 -21.52
CA PHE A 467 49.26 -25.14 -20.95
C PHE A 467 49.63 -25.38 -19.48
N GLU A 468 48.71 -25.92 -18.67
CA GLU A 468 48.97 -26.36 -17.29
C GLU A 468 49.98 -27.52 -17.25
N GLY A 469 49.89 -28.46 -18.20
CA GLY A 469 50.89 -29.53 -18.35
C GLY A 469 52.29 -29.00 -18.63
N TRP A 470 52.42 -28.00 -19.51
CA TRP A 470 53.70 -27.32 -19.75
C TRP A 470 54.18 -26.49 -18.56
N LEU A 471 53.27 -25.86 -17.82
CA LEU A 471 53.60 -25.11 -16.61
C LEU A 471 54.18 -26.04 -15.53
N ALA A 472 53.54 -27.19 -15.31
CA ALA A 472 54.00 -28.20 -14.36
C ALA A 472 55.38 -28.78 -14.72
N GLU A 473 55.68 -28.95 -16.03
CA GLU A 473 57.02 -29.38 -16.47
C GLU A 473 58.10 -28.35 -16.13
N VAL A 474 57.78 -27.05 -16.24
CA VAL A 474 58.71 -25.97 -15.91
C VAL A 474 58.93 -25.86 -14.40
N GLU A 475 57.87 -26.02 -13.61
CA GLU A 475 57.95 -26.01 -12.14
C GLU A 475 58.69 -27.22 -11.58
N GLY A 476 58.57 -28.40 -12.22
CA GLY A 476 59.30 -29.61 -11.85
C GLY A 476 60.82 -29.57 -12.10
N ARG A 477 61.31 -28.60 -12.90
CA ARG A 477 62.75 -28.43 -13.23
C ARG A 477 63.45 -27.34 -12.42
N LEU A 478 62.74 -26.60 -11.56
CA LEU A 478 63.30 -25.57 -10.68
C LEU A 478 63.69 -26.20 -9.32
N PRO A 479 64.87 -25.87 -8.73
CA PRO A 479 65.27 -26.44 -7.45
C PRO A 479 64.33 -25.93 -6.33
N ALA A 480 63.74 -26.88 -5.59
CA ALA A 480 62.90 -26.61 -4.44
C ALA A 480 63.68 -25.83 -3.38
N ARG A 481 63.27 -24.58 -3.13
CA ARG A 481 63.84 -23.74 -2.06
C ARG A 481 63.20 -24.12 -0.72
N GLY A 482 63.82 -25.06 0.01
CA GLY A 482 63.66 -25.18 1.46
C GLY A 482 64.30 -23.98 2.18
N GLY A 483 63.99 -23.63 3.42
CA GLY A 483 63.10 -24.16 4.45
C GLY A 483 63.22 -23.21 5.66
N GLY A 484 62.33 -23.31 6.64
CA GLY A 484 62.39 -22.48 7.84
C GLY A 484 61.27 -22.79 8.82
N ALA A 485 61.44 -23.89 9.55
CA ALA A 485 60.59 -24.34 10.63
C ALA A 485 60.61 -23.37 11.83
N ALA A 486 59.49 -23.26 12.54
CA ALA A 486 59.46 -23.03 13.97
C ALA A 486 58.51 -24.07 14.58
N ALA A 487 59.10 -25.04 15.26
CA ALA A 487 58.41 -26.02 16.09
C ALA A 487 58.14 -25.41 17.47
N GLY A 488 56.98 -25.75 18.02
CA GLY A 488 56.63 -25.63 19.43
C GLY A 488 55.61 -26.72 19.74
N ALA A 489 56.11 -27.83 20.29
CA ALA A 489 55.37 -29.03 20.67
C ALA A 489 54.59 -28.81 21.98
N ASP A 490 53.44 -29.47 22.13
CA ASP A 490 53.29 -30.59 23.09
C ASP A 490 51.87 -31.15 23.07
N GLY A 491 51.75 -32.49 23.22
CA GLY A 491 50.51 -33.15 23.64
C GLY A 491 50.06 -34.37 22.83
N ALA A 492 50.73 -35.51 23.05
CA ALA A 492 50.32 -36.90 22.83
C ALA A 492 48.83 -37.22 23.18
N ALA A 493 48.16 -38.30 22.77
CA ALA A 493 48.35 -39.45 21.88
C ALA A 493 47.01 -40.22 21.84
N ALA A 494 46.96 -41.28 21.01
CA ALA A 494 46.05 -42.43 20.99
C ALA A 494 44.94 -42.45 19.92
N ALA A 495 45.03 -43.50 19.11
CA ALA A 495 44.14 -43.91 18.03
C ALA A 495 43.03 -44.87 18.54
N PRO A 496 42.38 -45.67 17.69
CA PRO A 496 41.14 -45.36 16.98
C PRO A 496 39.98 -46.31 17.36
N GLU A 497 38.73 -46.02 16.96
CA GLU A 497 37.69 -47.03 16.74
C GLU A 497 36.46 -46.44 16.01
N ARG A 498 35.79 -47.29 15.24
CA ARG A 498 34.66 -47.00 14.33
C ARG A 498 33.34 -46.81 15.07
N GLY A 499 32.40 -46.05 14.48
CA GLY A 499 31.00 -46.02 14.94
C GLY A 499 30.03 -45.11 14.18
N VAL A 500 29.58 -45.56 13.01
CA VAL A 500 28.21 -45.56 12.42
C VAL A 500 27.10 -44.58 12.92
N ARG A 501 26.37 -44.03 11.92
CA ARG A 501 24.97 -43.45 11.90
C ARG A 501 24.75 -42.13 12.64
N GLY A 502 23.97 -41.16 12.14
CA GLY A 502 23.13 -41.04 10.94
C GLY A 502 22.29 -39.74 11.07
N THR A 503 21.80 -39.18 9.97
CA THR A 503 20.60 -38.30 9.96
C THR A 503 19.87 -38.46 8.62
N GLU A 504 18.55 -38.58 8.71
CA GLU A 504 17.60 -38.96 7.67
C GLU A 504 17.20 -37.80 6.72
N PRO A 505 16.58 -38.12 5.56
CA PRO A 505 16.24 -37.17 4.50
C PRO A 505 14.78 -36.68 4.56
N VAL A 506 14.53 -35.47 4.04
CA VAL A 506 13.18 -34.95 3.79
C VAL A 506 12.72 -35.32 2.37
N ARG A 507 11.45 -35.71 2.32
CA ARG A 507 10.72 -36.50 1.34
C ARG A 507 10.24 -35.66 0.15
N SER A 508 10.60 -36.06 -1.07
CA SER A 508 9.98 -35.61 -2.33
C SER A 508 8.70 -36.41 -2.57
N GLN A 509 7.57 -35.72 -2.82
CA GLN A 509 6.32 -36.34 -3.27
C GLN A 509 6.12 -36.18 -4.77
N GLN A 510 5.68 -37.29 -5.35
CA GLN A 510 5.33 -37.56 -6.74
C GLN A 510 4.22 -36.66 -7.29
N LEU A 511 4.34 -36.30 -8.57
CA LEU A 511 3.26 -35.84 -9.44
C LEU A 511 2.47 -37.04 -10.02
N CYS A 512 1.16 -36.86 -10.19
CA CYS A 512 0.35 -37.47 -11.25
C CYS A 512 -0.82 -36.53 -11.64
N PRO A 513 -1.34 -36.60 -12.88
CA PRO A 513 -2.04 -35.48 -13.55
C PRO A 513 -3.56 -35.66 -13.64
N GLY A 514 -4.31 -34.57 -13.87
CA GLY A 514 -5.69 -34.68 -14.33
C GLY A 514 -6.59 -33.44 -14.21
N GLN A 515 -7.08 -33.01 -15.39
CA GLN A 515 -8.39 -32.42 -15.66
C GLN A 515 -8.63 -30.89 -15.61
N ARG A 516 -8.84 -30.39 -16.84
CA ARG A 516 -9.92 -29.49 -17.33
C ARG A 516 -9.93 -28.02 -16.88
N GLU A 517 -9.60 -27.17 -17.86
CA GLU A 517 -9.99 -25.76 -17.96
C GLU A 517 -11.51 -25.56 -18.12
N PRO A 518 -12.02 -24.38 -17.73
CA PRO A 518 -13.06 -23.68 -18.46
C PRO A 518 -12.55 -22.36 -19.08
N ARG A 519 -12.49 -22.42 -20.41
CA ARG A 519 -12.62 -21.39 -21.45
C ARG A 519 -13.28 -20.06 -21.01
N TRP A 520 -12.53 -18.96 -21.05
CA TRP A 520 -13.07 -17.60 -21.20
C TRP A 520 -12.84 -17.10 -22.63
N GLN A 521 -13.91 -17.02 -23.42
CA GLN A 521 -13.90 -16.36 -24.72
C GLN A 521 -14.13 -14.85 -24.52
N LEU A 522 -13.13 -14.06 -24.90
CA LEU A 522 -13.27 -12.62 -25.15
C LEU A 522 -13.82 -12.42 -26.57
N HIS A 523 -15.02 -11.84 -26.68
CA HIS A 523 -15.51 -11.24 -27.93
C HIS A 523 -15.33 -9.72 -27.87
N ARG A 524 -14.44 -9.22 -28.73
CA ARG A 524 -14.44 -7.83 -29.20
C ARG A 524 -15.49 -7.68 -30.31
N ARG A 525 -16.36 -6.67 -30.20
CA ARG A 525 -16.90 -5.86 -31.32
C ARG A 525 -17.47 -4.59 -30.68
N ALA A 526 -16.81 -3.46 -30.84
CA ALA A 526 -16.99 -2.50 -31.94
C ALA A 526 -18.34 -1.76 -31.85
N LYS A 527 -18.28 -0.48 -31.49
CA LYS A 527 -19.31 0.54 -31.75
C LYS A 527 -19.43 0.79 -33.26
N PRO A 528 -20.59 1.27 -33.72
CA PRO A 528 -20.62 2.57 -34.40
C PRO A 528 -21.65 3.52 -33.78
N GLY A 529 -21.49 4.81 -34.08
CA GLY A 529 -22.17 5.92 -33.41
C GLY A 529 -23.60 6.22 -33.86
N ASP A 530 -24.27 7.02 -33.04
CA ASP A 530 -24.73 8.40 -33.32
C ASP A 530 -24.61 9.22 -32.02
#